data_AF-A0AAW2VFW5-F1
#
_entry.id   AF-A0AAW2VFW5-F1
#
_cell.length_a   1.000
_cell.length_b   1.000
_cell.length_c   1.000
_cell.angle_alpha   90.00
_cell.angle_beta   90.00
_cell.angle_gamma   90.00
#
_symmetry.space_group_name_H-M   'P 1'
#
loop_
_entity.id
_entity.type
_entity.pdbx_description
1 polymer ?
#
loop_
_entity_poly.entity_id
_entity_poly.type
_entity_poly.pdbx_seq_one_letter_code
_entity_poly.pdbx_strand_id
1 'polypeptide(L)'
;MDQRSPSSSKTEILDAPLHTLGFEIDELSAHKFSGHFLVTSKCCQFEDLRCGSGQPFKVLHGGVSALIAEALVGIGAHTASRFHRVAGIHLSISHLKSAHEGDYVVAEATPVNIGKSIQVWEVQLWKCDPSKPEIKTLIASSRVTALCILRPVPESAVDAAQTLKKHAKL
;
A
#
# COMPACT_ATOMS: atom_id res chain seq x y z
N MET A 1 20.13 -29.12 9.88
CA MET A 1 20.06 -27.72 10.32
C MET A 1 20.14 -26.87 9.06
N ASP A 2 19.03 -26.74 8.35
CA ASP A 2 18.98 -25.95 7.12
C ASP A 2 18.71 -24.49 7.51
N GLN A 3 19.76 -23.67 7.46
CA GLN A 3 19.63 -22.23 7.56
C GLN A 3 19.03 -21.71 6.25
N ARG A 4 17.71 -21.51 6.24
CA ARG A 4 17.01 -20.75 5.20
C ARG A 4 17.33 -19.27 5.44
N SER A 5 18.27 -18.72 4.67
CA SER A 5 18.56 -17.28 4.63
C SER A 5 17.25 -16.50 4.39
N PRO A 6 16.99 -15.38 5.08
CA PRO A 6 15.78 -14.61 4.82
C PRO A 6 15.94 -13.96 3.45
N SER A 7 15.21 -14.45 2.44
CA SER A 7 15.03 -13.67 1.22
C SER A 7 14.38 -12.36 1.63
N SER A 8 15.09 -11.23 1.50
CA SER A 8 14.53 -9.90 1.71
C SER A 8 13.15 -9.82 1.05
N SER A 9 12.12 -9.47 1.83
CA SER A 9 10.74 -9.51 1.34
C SER A 9 10.59 -8.50 0.20
N LYS A 10 9.82 -8.82 -0.85
CA LYS A 10 9.64 -7.92 -2.00
C LYS A 10 9.23 -6.51 -1.57
N THR A 11 8.46 -6.39 -0.49
CA THR A 11 8.06 -5.09 0.08
C THR A 11 9.23 -4.32 0.67
N GLU A 12 10.18 -4.97 1.36
CA GLU A 12 11.34 -4.33 1.98
C GLU A 12 12.17 -3.53 0.97
N ILE A 13 12.29 -4.06 -0.24
CA ILE A 13 13.06 -3.44 -1.32
C ILE A 13 12.24 -2.33 -2.02
N LEU A 14 10.92 -2.43 -2.02
CA LEU A 14 10.03 -1.53 -2.76
C LEU A 14 9.56 -0.33 -1.94
N ASP A 15 9.27 -0.52 -0.65
CA ASP A 15 8.79 0.53 0.24
C ASP A 15 9.02 0.15 1.73
N ALA A 16 9.99 0.82 2.35
CA ALA A 16 10.36 0.57 3.75
C ALA A 16 9.24 0.87 4.77
N PRO A 17 8.44 1.95 4.62
CA PRO A 17 7.25 2.16 5.44
C PRO A 17 6.24 1.01 5.38
N LEU A 18 5.89 0.51 4.19
CA LEU A 18 4.99 -0.64 4.03
C LEU A 18 5.56 -1.89 4.69
N HIS A 19 6.85 -2.17 4.50
CA HIS A 19 7.50 -3.31 5.14
C HIS A 19 7.43 -3.23 6.68
N THR A 20 7.62 -2.03 7.24
CA THR A 20 7.55 -1.81 8.70
C THR A 20 6.16 -2.10 9.26
N LEU A 21 5.11 -1.84 8.48
CA LEU A 21 3.72 -2.13 8.83
C LEU A 21 3.37 -3.63 8.68
N GLY A 22 4.24 -4.43 8.06
CA GLY A 22 3.97 -5.82 7.74
C GLY A 22 3.08 -6.00 6.52
N PHE A 23 3.10 -5.04 5.59
CA PHE A 23 2.37 -5.13 4.33
C PHE A 23 3.12 -6.01 3.32
N GLU A 24 2.41 -6.94 2.70
CA GLU A 24 2.93 -7.85 1.69
C GLU A 24 2.32 -7.51 0.33
N ILE A 25 3.17 -7.33 -0.67
CA ILE A 25 2.73 -7.05 -2.05
C ILE A 25 2.49 -8.38 -2.77
N ASP A 26 1.27 -8.57 -3.27
CA ASP A 26 0.82 -9.79 -3.96
C ASP A 26 0.99 -9.67 -5.48
N GLU A 27 0.36 -8.65 -6.07
CA GLU A 27 0.29 -8.44 -7.51
C GLU A 27 0.84 -7.07 -7.89
N LEU A 28 1.76 -7.07 -8.84
CA LEU A 28 2.29 -5.88 -9.50
C LEU A 28 2.05 -6.06 -11.00
N SER A 29 0.91 -5.56 -11.50
CA SER A 29 0.57 -5.57 -12.93
C SER A 29 0.30 -4.15 -13.43
N ALA A 30 0.34 -3.95 -14.76
CA ALA A 30 0.16 -2.61 -15.35
C ALA A 30 -1.19 -1.95 -15.00
N HIS A 31 -2.18 -2.74 -14.61
CA HIS A 31 -3.56 -2.29 -14.37
C HIS A 31 -4.04 -2.50 -12.93
N LYS A 32 -3.27 -3.21 -12.10
CA LYS A 32 -3.70 -3.53 -10.75
C LYS A 32 -2.49 -3.79 -9.86
N PHE A 33 -2.49 -3.13 -8.71
CA PHE A 33 -1.50 -3.33 -7.67
C PHE A 33 -2.24 -3.78 -6.42
N SER A 34 -1.94 -4.97 -5.91
CA SER A 34 -2.60 -5.49 -4.72
C SER A 34 -1.60 -6.01 -3.70
N GLY A 35 -2.03 -5.97 -2.46
CA GLY A 35 -1.31 -6.54 -1.34
C GLY A 35 -2.21 -6.68 -0.13
N HIS A 36 -1.65 -7.21 0.93
CA HIS A 36 -2.39 -7.49 2.14
C HIS A 36 -1.53 -7.28 3.39
N PHE A 37 -2.17 -7.17 4.54
CA PHE A 37 -1.50 -7.15 5.83
C PHE A 37 -2.43 -7.61 6.94
N LEU A 38 -1.83 -8.11 8.01
CA LEU A 38 -2.51 -8.35 9.27
C LEU A 38 -2.46 -7.07 10.10
N VAL A 39 -3.60 -6.59 10.61
CA VAL A 39 -3.61 -5.41 11.47
C VAL A 39 -2.94 -5.76 12.80
N THR A 40 -1.73 -5.26 13.00
CA THR A 40 -0.98 -5.40 14.25
C THR A 40 -1.18 -4.18 15.15
N SER A 41 -0.75 -4.27 16.42
CA SER A 41 -0.80 -3.15 17.36
C SER A 41 -0.04 -1.91 16.84
N LYS A 42 1.02 -2.11 16.02
CA LYS A 42 1.77 -1.02 15.37
C LYS A 42 0.92 -0.21 14.38
N CYS A 43 -0.13 -0.81 13.84
CA CYS A 43 -1.04 -0.18 12.89
C CYS A 43 -2.26 0.45 13.57
N CYS A 44 -2.44 0.24 14.88
CA CYS A 44 -3.61 0.69 15.61
C CYS A 44 -3.46 2.10 16.19
N GLN A 45 -4.59 2.75 16.48
CA GLN A 45 -4.60 4.00 17.23
C GLN A 45 -4.15 3.79 18.68
N PHE A 46 -3.69 4.89 19.30
CA PHE A 46 -3.05 4.97 20.61
C PHE A 46 -3.60 4.02 21.68
N GLU A 47 -2.72 3.38 22.45
CA GLU A 47 -3.06 2.75 23.73
C GLU A 47 -3.31 3.86 24.78
N ASP A 48 -4.57 4.26 25.00
CA ASP A 48 -4.88 5.18 26.09
C ASP A 48 -4.76 4.45 27.44
N LEU A 49 -3.62 4.61 28.10
CA LEU A 49 -3.30 4.09 29.43
C LEU A 49 -4.20 4.66 30.56
N ARG A 50 -5.15 5.56 30.27
CA ARG A 50 -6.02 6.21 31.27
C ARG A 50 -7.43 5.65 31.37
N CYS A 51 -7.86 4.80 30.44
CA CYS A 51 -9.15 4.13 30.56
C CYS A 51 -9.00 2.86 31.42
N GLY A 52 -9.45 2.92 32.68
CA GLY A 52 -9.47 1.83 33.66
C GLY A 52 -10.36 0.62 33.30
N SER A 53 -10.76 0.48 32.03
CA SER A 53 -11.47 -0.66 31.46
C SER A 53 -10.64 -1.37 30.36
N GLY A 54 -9.37 -1.67 30.64
CA GLY A 54 -8.63 -2.83 30.11
C GLY A 54 -8.50 -3.11 28.60
N GLN A 55 -9.09 -2.33 27.70
CA GLN A 55 -9.00 -2.55 26.25
C GLN A 55 -8.66 -1.23 25.53
N PRO A 56 -7.38 -0.94 25.27
CA PRO A 56 -7.00 0.18 24.42
C PRO A 56 -7.65 0.03 23.03
N PHE A 57 -7.91 1.16 22.36
CA PHE A 57 -8.62 1.21 21.06
C PHE A 57 -7.79 0.53 19.95
N LYS A 58 -7.89 -0.80 19.86
CA LYS A 58 -7.27 -1.68 18.86
C LYS A 58 -7.91 -1.55 17.47
N VAL A 59 -7.99 -0.33 16.95
CA VAL A 59 -8.60 0.00 15.65
C VAL A 59 -7.51 0.53 14.72
N LEU A 60 -7.53 0.09 13.46
CA LEU A 60 -6.62 0.54 12.41
C LEU A 60 -6.59 2.07 12.32
N HIS A 61 -5.39 2.64 12.38
CA HIS A 61 -5.17 4.07 12.26
C HIS A 61 -5.46 4.54 10.82
N GLY A 62 -6.29 5.56 10.63
CA GLY A 62 -6.67 6.03 9.29
C GLY A 62 -5.47 6.46 8.43
N GLY A 63 -4.46 7.05 9.06
CA GLY A 63 -3.18 7.37 8.43
C GLY A 63 -2.41 6.17 7.88
N VAL A 64 -2.58 4.97 8.44
CA VAL A 64 -1.98 3.73 7.88
C VAL A 64 -2.67 3.38 6.56
N SER A 65 -4.00 3.47 6.49
CA SER A 65 -4.73 3.29 5.23
C SER A 65 -4.33 4.32 4.18
N ALA A 66 -4.13 5.58 4.58
CA ALA A 66 -3.66 6.65 3.68
C ALA A 66 -2.24 6.38 3.17
N LEU A 67 -1.33 5.96 4.05
CA LEU A 67 0.04 5.58 3.68
C LEU A 67 0.05 4.42 2.69
N ILE A 68 -0.75 3.38 2.92
CA ILE A 68 -0.88 2.24 1.99
C ILE A 68 -1.37 2.73 0.62
N ALA A 69 -2.38 3.62 0.60
CA ALA A 69 -2.89 4.16 -0.66
C ALA A 69 -1.82 4.96 -1.42
N GLU A 70 -1.08 5.83 -0.73
CA GLU A 70 -0.01 6.62 -1.34
C GLU A 70 1.12 5.73 -1.89
N ALA A 71 1.56 4.74 -1.11
CA ALA A 71 2.65 3.84 -1.49
C ALA A 71 2.29 2.96 -2.70
N LEU A 72 1.10 2.36 -2.71
CA LEU A 72 0.63 1.56 -3.84
C LEU A 72 0.53 2.39 -5.12
N VAL A 73 0.05 3.63 -5.02
CA VAL A 73 -0.04 4.53 -6.18
C VAL A 73 1.32 5.04 -6.62
N GLY A 74 2.26 5.28 -5.70
CA GLY A 74 3.64 5.60 -6.05
C GLY A 74 4.27 4.51 -6.92
N ILE A 75 4.14 3.24 -6.49
CA ILE A 75 4.61 2.06 -7.24
C ILE A 75 3.88 1.92 -8.59
N GLY A 76 2.55 2.05 -8.57
CA GLY A 76 1.72 1.88 -9.77
C GLY A 76 1.95 2.96 -10.81
N ALA A 77 1.96 4.23 -10.39
CA ALA A 77 2.20 5.36 -11.27
C ALA A 77 3.61 5.36 -11.84
N HIS A 78 4.61 4.95 -11.05
CA HIS A 78 5.98 4.81 -11.52
C HIS A 78 6.06 3.77 -12.64
N THR A 79 5.45 2.61 -12.44
CA THR A 79 5.37 1.54 -13.45
C THR A 79 4.63 2.01 -14.71
N ALA A 80 3.43 2.58 -14.57
CA ALA A 80 2.60 3.05 -15.68
C ALA A 80 3.25 4.20 -16.48
N SER A 81 4.09 5.01 -15.82
CA SER A 81 4.82 6.09 -16.47
C SER A 81 6.08 5.62 -17.23
N ARG A 82 6.30 4.31 -17.40
CA ARG A 82 7.57 3.76 -17.95
C ARG A 82 8.78 4.17 -17.11
N PHE A 83 8.62 4.16 -15.79
CA PHE A 83 9.69 4.47 -14.83
C PHE A 83 10.18 5.92 -14.92
N HIS A 84 9.30 6.85 -15.29
CA HIS A 84 9.58 8.28 -15.13
C HIS A 84 9.34 8.69 -13.68
N ARG A 85 9.86 9.86 -13.30
CA ARG A 85 9.65 10.38 -11.95
C ARG A 85 8.17 10.69 -11.74
N VAL A 86 7.61 10.16 -10.66
CA VAL A 86 6.25 10.45 -10.21
C VAL A 86 6.25 11.06 -8.82
N ALA A 87 5.26 11.88 -8.52
CA ALA A 87 5.03 12.41 -7.18
C ALA A 87 3.53 12.53 -6.92
N GLY A 88 3.06 12.05 -5.76
CA GLY A 88 1.71 12.32 -5.30
C GLY A 88 1.53 13.82 -5.06
N ILE A 89 0.45 14.39 -5.61
CA ILE A 89 0.12 15.82 -5.45
C ILE A 89 -1.19 16.03 -4.71
N HIS A 90 -2.03 15.00 -4.62
CA HIS A 90 -3.28 15.04 -3.88
C HIS A 90 -3.73 13.63 -3.50
N LEU A 91 -4.10 13.45 -2.24
CA LEU A 91 -4.70 12.22 -1.72
C LEU A 91 -5.96 12.59 -0.96
N SER A 92 -7.06 11.91 -1.27
CA SER A 92 -8.31 11.98 -0.51
C SER A 92 -8.78 10.58 -0.18
N ILE A 93 -9.04 10.31 1.10
CA ILE A 93 -9.45 9.00 1.59
C ILE A 93 -10.69 9.13 2.48
N SER A 94 -11.63 8.20 2.32
CA SER A 94 -12.80 8.04 3.17
C SER A 94 -12.70 6.73 3.95
N HIS A 95 -12.76 6.82 5.28
CA HIS A 95 -12.81 5.66 6.17
C HIS A 95 -14.28 5.29 6.41
N LEU A 96 -14.71 4.16 5.86
CA LEU A 96 -16.11 3.75 5.81
C LEU A 96 -16.48 2.82 6.96
N LYS A 97 -15.56 1.94 7.36
CA LYS A 97 -15.75 0.96 8.45
C LYS A 97 -14.45 0.73 9.20
N SER A 98 -14.55 0.37 10.47
CA SER A 98 -13.40 0.01 11.31
C SER A 98 -12.86 -1.38 10.99
N ALA A 99 -11.54 -1.50 11.02
CA ALA A 99 -10.80 -2.75 11.11
C ALA A 99 -10.09 -2.80 12.46
N HIS A 100 -10.03 -3.97 13.08
CA HIS A 100 -9.48 -4.16 14.42
C HIS A 100 -8.15 -4.93 14.36
N GLU A 101 -7.37 -4.85 15.44
CA GLU A 101 -6.20 -5.72 15.59
C GLU A 101 -6.59 -7.19 15.38
N GLY A 102 -5.81 -7.89 14.56
CA GLY A 102 -6.08 -9.26 14.13
C GLY A 102 -6.95 -9.39 12.88
N ASP A 103 -7.61 -8.32 12.42
CA ASP A 103 -8.29 -8.33 11.12
C ASP A 103 -7.25 -8.44 9.99
N TYR A 104 -7.57 -9.23 8.98
CA TYR A 104 -6.81 -9.32 7.74
C TYR A 104 -7.36 -8.33 6.72
N VAL A 105 -6.49 -7.46 6.20
CA VAL A 105 -6.86 -6.38 5.29
C VAL A 105 -6.14 -6.54 3.97
N VAL A 106 -6.89 -6.43 2.88
CA VAL A 106 -6.40 -6.43 1.51
C VAL A 106 -6.59 -5.04 0.92
N ALA A 107 -5.58 -4.55 0.20
CA ALA A 107 -5.61 -3.28 -0.51
C ALA A 107 -5.40 -3.51 -2.01
N GLU A 108 -6.13 -2.78 -2.83
CA GLU A 108 -6.02 -2.81 -4.29
C GLU A 108 -6.01 -1.39 -4.85
N ALA A 109 -5.02 -1.06 -5.66
CA ALA A 109 -4.93 0.16 -6.42
C ALA A 109 -5.17 -0.11 -7.91
N THR A 110 -6.09 0.63 -8.50
CA THR A 110 -6.45 0.55 -9.92
C THR A 110 -6.40 1.93 -10.57
N PRO A 111 -5.97 2.03 -11.83
CA PRO A 111 -5.90 3.30 -12.53
C PRO A 111 -7.28 3.76 -12.97
N VAL A 112 -7.65 4.99 -12.61
CA VAL A 112 -8.87 5.67 -13.10
C VAL A 112 -8.56 6.44 -14.39
N ASN A 113 -7.40 7.09 -14.44
CA ASN A 113 -6.93 7.82 -15.62
C ASN A 113 -5.40 7.79 -15.68
N ILE A 114 -4.81 7.37 -16.80
CA ILE A 114 -3.36 7.36 -17.02
C ILE A 114 -3.01 8.37 -18.13
N GLY A 115 -2.84 9.63 -17.72
CA GLY A 115 -2.37 10.70 -18.61
C GLY A 115 -0.84 10.78 -18.65
N LYS A 116 -0.31 11.54 -19.63
CA LYS A 116 1.13 11.78 -19.77
C LYS A 116 1.73 12.56 -18.59
N SER A 117 0.97 13.51 -18.04
CA SER A 117 1.41 14.39 -16.96
C SER A 117 0.69 14.12 -15.64
N ILE A 118 -0.57 13.68 -15.68
CA ILE A 118 -1.35 13.41 -14.48
C ILE A 118 -1.89 11.98 -14.57
N GLN A 119 -1.74 11.23 -13.49
CA GLN A 119 -2.41 9.96 -13.30
C GLN A 119 -3.35 10.07 -12.10
N VAL A 120 -4.49 9.42 -12.18
CA VAL A 120 -5.47 9.32 -11.10
C VAL A 120 -5.71 7.84 -10.84
N TRP A 121 -5.59 7.46 -9.58
CA TRP A 121 -5.73 6.09 -9.11
C TRP A 121 -6.79 6.02 -8.03
N GLU A 122 -7.50 4.90 -8.01
CA GLU A 122 -8.40 4.55 -6.93
C GLU A 122 -7.80 3.41 -6.12
N VAL A 123 -7.77 3.57 -4.80
CA VAL A 123 -7.30 2.54 -3.88
C VAL A 123 -8.44 2.15 -2.96
N GLN A 124 -8.74 0.87 -2.89
CA GLN A 124 -9.76 0.35 -2.01
C GLN A 124 -9.13 -0.63 -1.03
N LEU A 125 -9.55 -0.55 0.23
CA LEU A 125 -9.12 -1.44 1.31
C LEU A 125 -10.34 -2.19 1.81
N TRP A 126 -10.20 -3.50 1.96
CA TRP A 126 -11.23 -4.37 2.51
C TRP A 126 -10.68 -5.23 3.63
N LYS A 127 -11.50 -5.51 4.62
CA LYS A 127 -11.25 -6.61 5.55
C LYS A 127 -11.95 -7.87 5.08
N CYS A 128 -11.28 -9.02 5.21
CA CYS A 128 -11.84 -10.32 4.88
C CYS A 128 -11.26 -11.41 5.80
N ASP A 129 -11.89 -12.58 5.79
CA ASP A 129 -11.30 -13.79 6.36
C ASP A 129 -10.38 -14.42 5.29
N PRO A 130 -9.10 -14.70 5.60
CA PRO A 130 -8.19 -15.39 4.68
C PRO A 130 -8.74 -16.73 4.15
N SER A 131 -9.63 -17.38 4.91
CA SER A 131 -10.27 -18.65 4.55
C SER A 131 -11.38 -18.46 3.50
N LYS A 132 -11.92 -17.25 3.36
CA LYS A 132 -13.04 -16.89 2.47
C LYS A 132 -12.79 -15.51 1.82
N PRO A 133 -11.76 -15.40 0.97
CA PRO A 133 -11.33 -14.12 0.40
C PRO A 133 -12.39 -13.46 -0.50
N GLU A 134 -13.37 -14.22 -0.99
CA GLU A 134 -14.50 -13.71 -1.78
C GLU A 134 -15.45 -12.82 -0.98
N ILE A 135 -15.53 -13.02 0.34
CA ILE A 135 -16.38 -12.23 1.23
C ILE A 135 -15.54 -11.13 1.86
N LYS A 136 -15.61 -9.94 1.26
CA LYS A 136 -14.83 -8.79 1.70
C LYS A 136 -15.72 -7.60 2.08
N THR A 137 -15.36 -6.93 3.16
CA THR A 137 -16.04 -5.73 3.66
C THR A 137 -15.18 -4.51 3.39
N LEU A 138 -15.66 -3.57 2.57
CA LEU A 138 -14.94 -2.33 2.28
C LEU A 138 -14.79 -1.49 3.56
N ILE A 139 -13.55 -1.13 3.89
CA ILE A 139 -13.21 -0.34 5.09
C ILE A 139 -12.72 1.06 4.75
N ALA A 140 -12.06 1.24 3.61
CA ALA A 140 -11.64 2.56 3.14
C ALA A 140 -11.58 2.61 1.61
N SER A 141 -11.82 3.79 1.06
CA SER A 141 -11.64 4.09 -0.36
C SER A 141 -10.91 5.43 -0.50
N SER A 142 -9.91 5.46 -1.39
CA SER A 142 -9.02 6.58 -1.61
C SER A 142 -8.92 6.91 -3.10
N ARG A 143 -8.75 8.19 -3.40
CA ARG A 143 -8.36 8.68 -4.71
C ARG A 143 -7.05 9.46 -4.60
N VAL A 144 -6.06 9.02 -5.36
CA VAL A 144 -4.72 9.60 -5.36
C VAL A 144 -4.41 10.14 -6.76
N THR A 145 -3.94 11.37 -6.80
CA THR A 145 -3.48 12.04 -8.02
C THR A 145 -1.97 12.15 -7.98
N ALA A 146 -1.32 11.60 -9.01
CA ALA A 146 0.12 11.63 -9.19
C ALA A 146 0.52 12.49 -10.39
N LEU A 147 1.50 13.36 -10.20
CA LEU A 147 2.17 14.11 -11.26
C LEU A 147 3.30 13.27 -11.84
N CYS A 148 3.24 13.02 -13.14
CA CYS A 148 4.32 12.42 -13.93
C CYS A 148 5.20 13.52 -14.49
N ILE A 149 6.43 13.59 -14.01
CA ILE A 149 7.44 14.50 -14.51
C ILE A 149 8.18 13.78 -15.64
N LEU A 150 8.13 14.33 -16.85
CA LEU A 150 8.77 13.80 -18.06
C LEU A 150 10.31 13.92 -18.04
N ARG A 151 10.93 13.80 -16.86
CA ARG A 151 12.38 13.72 -16.70
C ARG A 151 12.75 12.29 -16.30
N PRO A 152 13.86 11.75 -16.83
CA PRO A 152 14.40 10.48 -16.36
C PRO A 152 14.63 10.53 -14.86
N VAL A 153 14.50 9.37 -14.21
CA VAL A 153 14.89 9.21 -12.80
C VAL A 153 16.38 9.57 -12.69
N PRO A 154 16.79 10.39 -11.70
CA PRO A 154 18.21 10.71 -11.49
C PRO A 154 19.05 9.45 -11.36
N GLU A 155 20.32 9.48 -11.78
CA GLU A 155 21.22 8.32 -11.73
C GLU A 155 21.29 7.67 -10.33
N SER A 156 21.18 8.48 -9.27
CA SER A 156 21.15 8.03 -7.88
C SER A 156 19.92 7.19 -7.49
N ALA A 157 18.86 7.18 -8.29
CA ALA A 157 17.62 6.45 -8.03
C ALA A 157 17.30 5.40 -9.11
N VAL A 158 18.25 5.12 -10.01
CA VAL A 158 18.11 4.11 -11.08
C VAL A 158 17.92 2.69 -10.53
N ASP A 159 18.51 2.39 -9.37
CA ASP A 159 18.42 1.08 -8.73
C ASP A 159 16.99 0.72 -8.26
N ALA A 160 16.24 1.72 -7.77
CA ALA A 160 14.83 1.56 -7.41
C ALA A 160 13.96 1.25 -8.64
N ALA A 161 14.21 1.93 -9.77
CA ALA A 161 13.50 1.68 -11.02
C ALA A 161 13.81 0.29 -11.61
N GLN A 162 15.06 -0.18 -11.50
CA GLN A 162 15.46 -1.52 -11.94
C GLN A 162 14.85 -2.63 -11.07
N THR A 163 14.80 -2.41 -9.75
CA THR A 163 14.13 -3.32 -8.81
C THR A 163 12.65 -3.49 -9.15
N LEU A 164 11.94 -2.39 -9.36
CA LEU A 164 10.53 -2.43 -9.76
C LEU A 164 10.32 -3.20 -11.08
N LYS A 165 11.16 -2.97 -12.10
CA LYS A 165 11.12 -3.73 -13.37
C LYS A 165 11.27 -5.23 -13.17
N LYS A 166 12.10 -5.65 -12.22
CA LYS A 166 12.36 -7.08 -11.94
C LYS A 166 11.15 -7.78 -11.30
N HIS A 167 10.34 -7.05 -10.55
CA HIS A 167 9.22 -7.59 -9.78
C HIS A 167 7.84 -7.36 -10.43
N ALA A 168 7.73 -6.36 -11.32
CA ALA A 168 6.53 -6.14 -12.12
C ALA A 168 6.42 -7.22 -13.22
N LYS A 169 5.26 -7.87 -13.30
CA LYS A 169 4.91 -8.69 -14.47
C LYS A 169 4.39 -7.74 -15.55
N LEU A 170 5.34 -7.12 -16.27
CA LEU A 170 5.06 -6.30 -17.45
C LEU A 170 4.70 -7.16 -18.66
#